data_AF-A0A3Q2X6Q6-F1
#
_entry.id   AF-A0A3Q2X6Q6-F1
#
_cell.length_a   1.000
_cell.length_b   1.000
_cell.length_c   1.000
_cell.angle_alpha   90.00
_cell.angle_beta   90.00
_cell.angle_gamma   90.00
#
_symmetry.space_group_name_H-M   'P 1'
#
loop_
_entity.id
_entity.type
_entity.pdbx_description
1 polymer ?
#
loop_
_entity_poly.entity_id
_entity_poly.type
_entity_poly.pdbx_seq_one_letter_code
_entity_poly.pdbx_strand_id
1 'polypeptide(L)'
;MTPQQRMLSVCFLLVSVTCRTYGSGVVQPFKGLGYYVRSNCPFTLTRFTHNRVEYDITIRRGDSGLLVQVEITMNKVRTVLQNGSILVEKKRKTHRHDFRLVH
;
A
#
# COMPACT_ATOMS: atom_id res chain seq x y z
N MET A 1 -43.01 11.33 -2.79
CA MET A 1 -41.69 10.68 -2.73
C MET A 1 -40.94 11.03 -4.00
N THR A 2 -39.96 11.95 -3.93
CA THR A 2 -39.36 12.59 -5.11
C THR A 2 -38.05 11.91 -5.54
N PRO A 3 -37.75 11.85 -6.84
CA PRO A 3 -36.56 11.16 -7.41
C PRO A 3 -35.21 11.76 -6.97
N GLN A 4 -35.22 12.95 -6.36
CA GLN A 4 -34.04 13.69 -5.94
C GLN A 4 -33.29 13.04 -4.75
N GLN A 5 -33.96 12.23 -3.93
CA GLN A 5 -33.33 11.52 -2.80
C GLN A 5 -32.55 10.26 -3.21
N ARG A 6 -32.82 9.69 -4.40
CA ARG A 6 -32.04 8.55 -4.91
C ARG A 6 -30.68 8.97 -5.49
N MET A 7 -30.59 10.17 -6.06
CA MET A 7 -29.36 10.65 -6.70
C MET A 7 -28.25 10.98 -5.68
N LEU A 8 -28.63 11.46 -4.49
CA LEU A 8 -27.68 11.73 -3.41
C LEU A 8 -27.09 10.45 -2.81
N SER A 9 -27.87 9.36 -2.74
CA SER A 9 -27.40 8.08 -2.20
C SER A 9 -26.35 7.39 -3.08
N VAL A 10 -26.31 7.70 -4.39
CA VAL A 10 -25.36 7.08 -5.33
C VAL A 10 -24.02 7.83 -5.34
N CYS A 11 -24.01 9.16 -5.12
CA CYS A 11 -22.78 9.95 -5.10
C CYS A 11 -21.90 9.73 -3.86
N PHE A 12 -22.43 9.18 -2.75
CA PHE A 12 -21.65 8.87 -1.55
C PHE A 12 -20.80 7.59 -1.65
N LEU A 13 -20.89 6.84 -2.76
CA LEU A 13 -20.27 5.51 -2.90
C LEU A 13 -18.88 5.49 -3.57
N LEU A 14 -18.33 6.62 -3.99
CA LEU A 14 -16.98 6.70 -4.58
C LEU A 14 -15.88 6.91 -3.52
N VAL A 15 -16.04 6.34 -2.32
CA VAL A 15 -14.92 6.20 -1.39
C VAL A 15 -14.03 5.09 -1.94
N SER A 16 -12.88 5.45 -2.51
CA SER A 16 -11.86 4.46 -2.88
C SER A 16 -11.43 3.71 -1.62
N VAL A 17 -11.82 2.44 -1.49
CA VAL A 17 -11.35 1.55 -0.41
C VAL A 17 -9.88 1.16 -0.58
N THR A 18 -9.20 1.69 -1.60
CA THR A 18 -7.82 1.35 -1.96
C THR A 18 -6.91 2.56 -1.82
N CYS A 19 -5.77 2.36 -1.14
CA CYS A 19 -4.63 3.27 -1.21
C CYS A 19 -3.73 2.83 -2.36
N ARG A 20 -3.28 3.78 -3.20
CA ARG A 20 -2.47 3.49 -4.38
C ARG A 20 -1.30 4.45 -4.46
N THR A 21 -0.21 3.98 -5.02
CA THR A 21 0.87 4.87 -5.45
C THR A 21 1.40 4.38 -6.79
N TYR A 22 1.64 5.28 -7.72
CA TYR A 22 1.98 4.93 -9.10
C TYR A 22 2.77 6.07 -9.77
N GLY A 23 3.29 5.76 -10.97
CA GLY A 23 4.19 6.67 -11.68
C GLY A 23 5.40 7.06 -10.84
N SER A 24 5.89 8.27 -11.05
CA SER A 24 7.11 8.81 -10.40
C SER A 24 6.87 9.45 -9.03
N GLY A 25 5.67 9.35 -8.46
CA GLY A 25 5.39 9.98 -7.16
C GLY A 25 3.93 10.22 -6.79
N VAL A 26 2.95 9.78 -7.59
CA VAL A 26 1.55 9.98 -7.24
C VAL A 26 1.17 9.08 -6.08
N VAL A 27 0.50 9.64 -5.07
CA VAL A 27 -0.06 8.93 -3.92
C VAL A 27 -1.55 9.25 -3.84
N GLN A 28 -2.36 8.20 -3.83
CA GLN A 28 -3.80 8.29 -3.68
C GLN A 28 -4.21 7.63 -2.36
N PRO A 29 -4.58 8.42 -1.33
CA PRO A 29 -4.96 7.88 -0.02
C PRO A 29 -6.33 7.18 -0.08
N PHE A 30 -6.65 6.42 0.98
CA PHE A 30 -7.97 5.80 1.16
C PHE A 30 -9.12 6.83 1.16
N LYS A 31 -8.87 8.04 1.67
CA LYS A 31 -9.83 9.14 1.70
C LYS A 31 -9.11 10.44 1.41
N GLY A 32 -9.77 11.32 0.67
CA GLY A 32 -9.24 12.63 0.28
C GLY A 32 -8.68 12.65 -1.14
N LEU A 33 -7.99 13.75 -1.45
CA LEU A 33 -7.43 13.99 -2.77
C LEU A 33 -6.06 13.32 -2.91
N GLY A 34 -5.74 12.88 -4.13
CA GLY A 34 -4.40 12.41 -4.46
C GLY A 34 -3.40 13.57 -4.45
N TYR A 35 -2.15 13.26 -4.13
CA TYR A 35 -1.05 14.22 -4.08
C TYR A 35 0.22 13.63 -4.68
N TYR A 36 1.21 14.48 -4.94
CA TYR A 36 2.48 14.08 -5.54
C TYR A 36 3.61 14.23 -4.52
N VAL A 37 4.42 13.18 -4.37
CA VAL A 37 5.60 13.14 -3.50
C VAL A 37 6.83 12.81 -4.33
N ARG A 38 7.79 13.73 -4.37
CA ARG A 38 9.11 13.51 -4.96
C ARG A 38 10.15 13.42 -3.85
N SER A 39 10.54 12.20 -3.52
CA SER A 39 11.58 11.92 -2.53
C SER A 39 12.23 10.58 -2.84
N ASN A 40 13.55 10.50 -2.63
CA ASN A 40 14.29 9.24 -2.65
C ASN A 40 14.53 8.66 -1.24
N CYS A 41 14.11 9.40 -0.20
CA CYS A 41 14.12 8.90 1.17
C CYS A 41 13.01 7.86 1.36
N PRO A 42 13.23 6.83 2.19
CA PRO A 42 12.17 5.91 2.57
C PRO A 42 11.08 6.65 3.38
N PHE A 43 9.81 6.35 3.10
CA PHE A 43 8.68 6.91 3.84
C PHE A 43 7.56 5.88 4.02
N THR A 44 6.78 6.04 5.09
CA THR A 44 5.61 5.20 5.35
C THR A 44 4.47 5.59 4.41
N LEU A 45 4.05 4.65 3.57
CA LEU A 45 2.90 4.81 2.70
C LEU A 45 1.60 4.66 3.50
N THR A 46 1.54 3.66 4.39
CA THR A 46 0.41 3.47 5.30
C THR A 46 0.80 2.64 6.51
N ARG A 47 0.12 2.89 7.63
CA ARG A 47 0.21 2.10 8.85
C ARG A 47 -1.21 1.85 9.36
N PHE A 48 -1.51 0.60 9.69
CA PHE A 48 -2.82 0.22 10.21
C PHE A 48 -2.72 -1.00 11.11
N THR A 49 -3.74 -1.19 11.94
CA THR A 49 -3.85 -2.35 12.82
C THR A 49 -5.07 -3.16 12.41
N HIS A 50 -4.86 -4.46 12.19
CA HIS A 50 -5.95 -5.39 11.91
C HIS A 50 -5.79 -6.63 12.79
N ASN A 51 -6.86 -7.04 13.48
CA ASN A 51 -6.85 -8.18 14.41
C ASN A 51 -5.69 -8.16 15.42
N ARG A 52 -5.42 -6.98 16.00
CA ARG A 52 -4.32 -6.73 16.97
C ARG A 52 -2.90 -6.91 16.40
N VAL A 53 -2.77 -7.05 15.09
CA VAL A 53 -1.49 -7.05 14.38
C VAL A 53 -1.29 -5.69 13.72
N GLU A 54 -0.15 -5.06 14.00
CA GLU A 54 0.29 -3.84 13.33
C GLU A 54 0.94 -4.18 11.99
N TYR A 55 0.51 -3.45 10.97
CA TYR A 55 1.03 -3.49 9.61
C TYR A 55 1.63 -2.13 9.29
N ASP A 56 2.88 -2.13 8.87
CA ASP A 56 3.58 -0.94 8.38
C ASP A 56 4.07 -1.21 6.95
N ILE A 57 3.68 -0.36 6.03
CA ILE A 57 4.12 -0.40 4.64
C ILE A 57 4.96 0.84 4.39
N THR A 58 6.27 0.64 4.25
CA THR A 58 7.21 1.69 3.85
C THR A 58 7.65 1.49 2.42
N ILE A 59 7.87 2.59 1.71
CA ILE A 59 8.35 2.57 0.34
C ILE A 59 9.56 3.47 0.19
N ARG A 60 10.43 3.12 -0.75
CA ARG A 60 11.53 3.97 -1.19
C ARG A 60 11.50 4.07 -2.71
N ARG A 61 11.67 5.29 -3.20
CA ARG A 61 11.79 5.58 -4.63
C ARG A 61 13.24 5.87 -4.97
N GLY A 62 13.63 5.57 -6.20
CA GLY A 62 14.94 5.97 -6.75
C GLY A 62 14.91 7.41 -7.24
N ASP A 63 16.04 7.89 -7.77
CA ASP A 63 16.16 9.27 -8.27
C ASP A 63 15.28 9.52 -9.51
N SER A 64 14.93 8.46 -10.25
CA SER A 64 13.93 8.49 -11.32
C SER A 64 12.49 8.71 -10.82
N GLY A 65 12.29 8.70 -9.51
CA GLY A 65 10.98 8.70 -8.87
C GLY A 65 10.28 7.35 -8.92
N LEU A 66 10.84 6.31 -9.58
CA LEU A 66 10.23 4.98 -9.62
C LEU A 66 10.42 4.24 -8.29
N LEU A 67 9.45 3.38 -7.96
CA LEU A 67 9.52 2.49 -6.80
C LEU A 67 10.69 1.51 -6.96
N VAL A 68 11.64 1.55 -6.03
CA VAL A 68 12.80 0.63 -6.00
C VAL A 68 12.69 -0.38 -4.88
N GLN A 69 11.94 -0.05 -3.82
CA GLN A 69 11.76 -0.90 -2.65
C GLN A 69 10.39 -0.68 -2.01
N VAL A 70 9.76 -1.79 -1.63
CA VAL A 70 8.59 -1.84 -0.76
C VAL A 70 8.93 -2.73 0.42
N GLU A 71 8.63 -2.28 1.62
CA GLU A 71 8.84 -3.05 2.83
C GLU A 71 7.54 -3.14 3.60
N ILE A 72 7.13 -4.37 3.88
CA ILE A 72 5.92 -4.72 4.61
C ILE A 72 6.35 -5.35 5.92
N THR A 73 6.10 -4.66 7.01
CA THR A 73 6.34 -5.17 8.36
C THR A 73 5.01 -5.58 8.98
N MET A 74 4.87 -6.87 9.27
CA MET A 74 3.70 -7.45 9.94
C MET A 74 4.18 -8.16 11.20
N ASN A 75 3.71 -7.73 12.38
CA ASN A 75 4.07 -8.35 13.66
C ASN A 75 5.60 -8.53 13.85
N LYS A 76 6.39 -7.49 13.53
CA LYS A 76 7.88 -7.50 13.57
C LYS A 76 8.54 -8.48 12.58
N VAL A 77 7.78 -9.08 11.65
CA VAL A 77 8.31 -9.82 10.51
C VAL A 77 8.37 -8.89 9.31
N ARG A 78 9.55 -8.76 8.73
CA ARG A 78 9.85 -7.83 7.65
C ARG A 78 9.92 -8.58 6.32
N THR A 79 9.10 -8.14 5.37
CA THR A 79 9.12 -8.61 3.97
C THR A 79 9.52 -7.45 3.09
N VAL A 80 10.56 -7.62 2.29
CA VAL A 80 11.15 -6.59 1.45
C VAL A 80 11.01 -7.01 0.00
N LEU A 81 10.33 -6.21 -0.82
CA LEU A 81 10.37 -6.31 -2.26
C LEU A 81 11.37 -5.28 -2.80
N GLN A 82 12.34 -5.71 -3.60
CA GLN A 82 13.34 -4.84 -4.21
C GLN A 82 13.53 -5.19 -5.68
N ASN A 83 13.45 -4.21 -6.57
CA ASN A 83 13.71 -4.38 -8.01
C ASN A 83 12.98 -5.60 -8.63
N GLY A 84 11.74 -5.87 -8.21
CA GLY A 84 10.94 -7.02 -8.66
C GLY A 84 11.24 -8.36 -7.97
N SER A 85 12.22 -8.43 -7.07
CA SER A 85 12.54 -9.61 -6.26
C SER A 85 11.94 -9.51 -4.86
N ILE A 86 11.42 -10.61 -4.32
CA ILE A 86 10.85 -10.69 -2.96
C ILE A 86 11.87 -11.34 -2.02
N LEU A 87 12.25 -10.62 -0.97
CA LEU A 87 13.13 -11.05 0.12
C LEU A 87 12.32 -11.08 1.43
N VAL A 88 12.14 -12.24 2.04
CA VAL A 88 11.45 -12.38 3.33
C VAL A 88 12.48 -12.62 4.42
N GLU A 89 12.50 -11.80 5.47
CA GLU A 89 13.39 -12.00 6.60
C GLU A 89 12.94 -13.22 7.41
N LYS A 90 13.62 -14.35 7.20
CA LYS A 90 13.20 -15.66 7.69
C LYS A 90 13.53 -15.83 9.18
N LYS A 91 12.68 -15.37 10.09
CA LYS A 91 12.58 -16.01 11.41
C LYS A 91 11.95 -17.39 11.20
N ARG A 92 12.73 -18.46 11.39
CA ARG A 92 12.29 -19.86 11.26
C ARG A 92 11.08 -20.15 12.16
N LYS A 93 9.87 -19.94 11.64
CA LYS A 93 8.69 -20.71 12.01
C LYS A 93 8.00 -21.09 10.70
N THR A 94 8.11 -22.37 10.38
CA THR A 94 7.43 -23.01 9.26
C THR A 94 5.92 -22.87 9.43
N HIS A 95 5.33 -21.89 8.77
CA HIS A 95 3.95 -22.00 8.29
C HIS A 95 3.93 -21.67 6.80
N ARG A 96 3.36 -22.61 6.05
CA ARG A 96 3.40 -22.70 4.60
C ARG A 96 2.46 -21.64 4.01
N HIS A 97 3.00 -20.49 3.62
CA HIS A 97 2.31 -19.56 2.72
C HIS A 97 2.86 -19.75 1.32
N ASP A 98 1.99 -20.25 0.43
CA ASP A 98 2.26 -20.49 -0.98
C ASP A 98 2.20 -19.15 -1.72
N PHE A 99 3.34 -18.68 -2.23
CA PHE A 99 3.41 -17.49 -3.08
C PHE A 99 3.58 -17.96 -4.53
N ARG A 100 2.52 -17.86 -5.33
CA ARG A 100 2.59 -18.01 -6.79
C ARG A 100 3.25 -16.78 -7.40
N LEU A 101 4.45 -16.95 -7.93
CA LEU A 101 5.04 -16.01 -8.89
C LEU A 101 4.20 -16.08 -10.18
N VAL A 102 3.54 -14.99 -10.54
CA VAL A 102 2.98 -14.82 -11.89
C VAL A 102 4.09 -14.21 -12.73
N HIS A 103 4.62 -15.01 -13.65
CA HIS A 103 5.51 -14.57 -14.72
C HIS A 103 4.72 -13.81 -15.79
#